data_AF-A0A978S8A1-F1
#
_entry.id   AF-A0A978S8A1-F1
#
_cell.length_a   1.000
_cell.length_b   1.000
_cell.length_c   1.000
_cell.angle_alpha   90.00
_cell.angle_beta   90.00
_cell.angle_gamma   90.00
#
_symmetry.space_group_name_H-M   'P 1'
#
loop_
_entity.id
_entity.type
_entity.pdbx_description
1 polymer ?
#
loop_
_entity_poly.entity_id
_entity_poly.type
_entity_poly.pdbx_seq_one_letter_code
_entity_poly.pdbx_strand_id
1 'polypeptide(L)' 'MDAIQKLAIENIKNLSVEEFLSLLRQKETLVVQFSPGEVLTIRATVELAPLPKLDGYIPQGWKDAIYHE' A
#
# COMPACT_ATOMS: atom_id res chain seq x y z
N MET A 1 -10.82 13.65 11.05
CA MET A 1 -10.28 12.29 11.24
C MET A 1 -11.28 11.35 10.58
N ASP A 2 -10.95 10.85 9.39
CA ASP A 2 -11.81 9.86 8.72
C ASP A 2 -11.91 8.62 9.60
N ALA A 3 -13.15 8.27 9.97
CA ALA A 3 -13.40 7.06 10.73
C ALA A 3 -13.04 5.87 9.86
N ILE A 4 -11.96 5.16 10.23
CA ILE A 4 -11.57 3.91 9.57
C ILE A 4 -12.75 2.94 9.72
N GLN A 5 -13.47 2.70 8.62
CA GLN A 5 -14.57 1.74 8.60
C GLN A 5 -14.00 0.34 8.84
N LYS A 6 -14.35 -0.23 10.00
CA LYS A 6 -14.03 -1.62 10.35
C LYS A 6 -15.11 -2.53 9.82
N LEU A 7 -14.72 -3.51 9.00
CA LEU A 7 -15.58 -4.55 8.48
C LEU A 7 -15.47 -5.79 9.37
N ALA A 8 -16.59 -6.41 9.74
CA ALA A 8 -16.57 -7.70 10.42
C ALA A 8 -16.10 -8.80 9.45
N ILE A 9 -15.33 -9.77 9.94
CA ILE A 9 -14.88 -10.94 9.17
C ILE A 9 -16.03 -11.69 8.47
N GLU A 10 -17.22 -11.68 9.08
CA GLU A 10 -18.43 -12.31 8.54
C GLU A 10 -18.87 -11.72 7.20
N ASN A 11 -18.63 -10.42 6.99
CA ASN A 11 -19.01 -9.71 5.77
C ASN A 11 -18.07 -10.00 4.59
N ILE A 12 -16.89 -10.59 4.84
CA ILE A 12 -15.94 -10.98 3.80
C ILE A 12 -15.86 -12.50 3.59
N LYS A 13 -16.43 -13.31 4.50
CA LYS A 13 -16.45 -14.78 4.39
C LYS A 13 -17.11 -15.32 3.13
N ASN A 14 -18.12 -14.61 2.61
CA ASN A 14 -18.91 -15.04 1.46
C ASN A 14 -18.52 -14.34 0.15
N LEU A 15 -17.47 -13.52 0.17
CA LEU A 15 -16.98 -12.89 -1.04
C LEU A 15 -16.09 -13.86 -1.81
N SER A 16 -16.26 -13.89 -3.12
CA SER A 16 -15.23 -14.43 -3.99
C SER A 16 -13.94 -13.60 -3.88
N VAL A 17 -12.82 -14.18 -4.31
CA VAL A 17 -11.53 -13.48 -4.30
C VAL A 17 -11.58 -12.24 -5.20
N GLU A 18 -12.30 -12.32 -6.32
CA GLU A 18 -12.50 -11.26 -7.30
C GLU A 18 -13.32 -10.09 -6.72
N GLU A 19 -14.39 -10.40 -5.99
CA GLU A 19 -15.19 -9.39 -5.29
C GLU A 19 -14.40 -8.74 -4.16
N PHE A 20 -13.64 -9.53 -3.40
CA PHE A 20 -12.76 -9.04 -2.36
C PHE A 20 -11.69 -8.08 -2.91
N LEU A 21 -11.04 -8.45 -4.03
CA LEU A 21 -10.08 -7.59 -4.72
C LEU A 21 -10.72 -6.30 -5.25
N SER A 22 -11.95 -6.39 -5.77
CA SER A 22 -12.70 -5.21 -6.23
C SER A 22 -13.00 -4.24 -5.09
N LEU A 23 -13.43 -4.77 -3.94
CA LEU A 23 -13.65 -4.01 -2.71
C LEU A 23 -12.35 -3.33 -2.23
N LEU A 24 -11.24 -4.05 -2.27
CA LEU A 24 -9.90 -3.57 -1.88
C LEU A 24 -9.40 -2.45 -2.78
N ARG A 25 -9.62 -2.54 -4.09
CA ARG A 25 -9.27 -1.48 -5.06
C ARG A 25 -10.06 -0.20 -4.85
N GLN A 26 -11.32 -0.28 -4.42
CA GLN A 26 -12.15 0.91 -4.18
C GLN A 26 -11.75 1.67 -2.91
N LYS A 27 -11.31 0.96 -1.87
CA LYS A 27 -11.04 1.54 -0.54
C LYS A 27 -9.56 1.72 -0.22
N GLU A 28 -8.64 1.24 -1.06
CA GLU A 28 -7.18 1.12 -0.87
C GLU A 28 -6.74 0.26 0.32
N THR A 29 -7.38 0.43 1.48
CA THR A 29 -7.12 -0.24 2.73
C THR A 29 -8.44 -0.74 3.33
N LEU A 30 -8.48 -2.02 3.66
CA LEU A 30 -9.56 -2.67 4.40
C LEU A 30 -9.09 -3.01 5.80
N VAL A 31 -9.86 -2.60 6.80
CA VAL A 31 -9.64 -2.96 8.20
C VAL A 31 -10.72 -3.93 8.62
N VAL A 32 -10.31 -5.14 8.98
CA VAL A 32 -11.19 -6.26 9.29
C VAL A 32 -11.10 -6.56 10.79
N GLN A 33 -12.22 -6.52 11.49
CA GLN A 33 -12.32 -7.03 12.85
C GLN A 33 -12.46 -8.56 12.76
N PHE A 34 -11.43 -9.29 13.20
CA PHE A 34 -11.39 -10.75 13.13
C PHE A 34 -12.03 -11.39 14.37
N SER A 35 -11.67 -10.88 15.54
CA SER A 35 -12.22 -11.29 16.84
C SER A 35 -12.20 -10.09 17.80
N PRO A 36 -12.88 -10.11 18.96
CA PRO A 36 -12.82 -9.00 19.92
C PRO A 36 -11.38 -8.70 20.34
N GLY A 37 -10.87 -7.52 19.97
CA GLY A 37 -9.49 -7.10 20.25
C GLY A 37 -8.48 -7.43 19.15
N GLU A 38 -8.85 -8.18 18.12
CA GLU A 38 -7.99 -8.55 17.00
C GLU A 38 -8.45 -7.89 15.70
N VAL A 39 -7.54 -7.13 15.08
CA VAL A 39 -7.80 -6.36 13.87
C VAL A 39 -6.77 -6.72 12.81
N LEU A 40 -7.25 -7.15 11.64
CA LEU A 40 -6.45 -7.30 10.44
C LEU A 40 -6.52 -6.03 9.60
N THR A 41 -5.40 -5.59 9.03
CA THR A 41 -5.37 -4.53 8.02
C THR A 41 -4.83 -5.09 6.73
N ILE A 42 -5.61 -4.98 5.66
CA ILE A 42 -5.30 -5.50 4.34
C ILE A 42 -5.22 -4.31 3.39
N ARG A 43 -4.11 -4.19 2.66
CA ARG A 43 -3.89 -3.10 1.72
C ARG A 43 -3.63 -3.67 0.33
N ALA A 44 -4.31 -3.12 -0.68
CA ALA A 44 -3.94 -3.40 -2.05
C ALA A 44 -2.62 -2.67 -2.34
N THR A 45 -1.59 -3.42 -2.73
CA THR A 45 -0.36 -2.83 -3.27
C THR A 45 -0.39 -3.00 -4.77
N VAL A 46 -0.22 -1.90 -5.50
CA VAL A 46 0.05 -1.95 -6.93
C VAL A 46 1.55 -2.18 -7.09
N GLU A 47 1.92 -3.16 -7.89
CA GLU A 47 3.29 -3.31 -8.32
C GLU A 47 3.63 -2.14 -9.23
N LEU A 48 4.48 -1.23 -8.74
CA LEU A 48 4.92 -0.08 -9.51
C LEU A 48 5.99 -0.52 -10.50
N ALA A 49 5.90 -0.04 -11.73
CA ALA A 49 7.00 -0.19 -12.68
C ALA A 49 8.27 0.44 -12.09
N PRO A 50 9.44 -0.18 -12.29
CA PRO A 50 10.69 0.41 -11.85
C PRO A 50 10.86 1.78 -12.49
N LEU A 51 11.45 2.72 -11.76
CA LEU A 51 11.78 4.01 -12.31
C LEU A 51 12.65 3.83 -13.57
N PRO A 52 12.38 4.59 -14.65
CA PRO A 52 13.22 4.52 -15.82
C PRO A 52 14.66 4.84 -15.42
N LYS A 53 15.62 4.13 -16.03
CA LYS A 53 17.01 4.57 -15.96
C LYS A 53 17.05 5.96 -16.60
N LEU A 54 17.36 6.97 -15.80
CA LEU A 54 17.56 8.31 -16.30
C LEU A 54 18.84 8.31 -17.14
N ASP A 55 18.72 8.68 -18.40
CA ASP A 55 19.88 8.98 -19.22
C ASP A 55 20.55 10.22 -18.61
N GLY A 56 21.72 10.01 -18.02
CA GLY A 56 22.43 11.06 -17.31
C GLY A 56 23.85 10.64 -16.97
N TYR A 57 24.79 11.54 -17.24
CA TYR A 57 26.15 11.42 -16.76
C TYR A 57 26.23 12.10 -15.40
N ILE A 58 26.51 11.32 -14.37
CA ILE A 58 26.84 11.86 -13.05
C ILE A 58 28.33 12.20 -13.07
N PRO A 59 28.72 13.50 -13.04
CA PRO A 59 30.13 13.87 -13.07
C PRO A 59 30.86 13.36 -11.83
N GLN A 60 32.10 12.90 -12.02
CA GLN A 60 32.93 12.51 -10.89
C GLN A 60 33.13 13.72 -9.94
N GLY A 61 32.94 13.52 -8.64
CA GLY A 61 33.07 14.57 -7.62
C GLY A 61 31.80 15.39 -7.33
N TRP A 62 30.66 15.08 -7.96
CA TRP A 62 29.40 15.82 -7.71
C TRP A 62 28.93 15.80 -6.26
N LYS A 63 29.19 14.71 -5.51
CA LYS A 63 28.83 14.59 -4.09
C LYS A 63 29.72 15.47 -3.22
N ASP A 64 31.00 15.51 -3.54
CA ASP A 64 32.02 16.25 -2.78
C ASP A 64 31.79 17.77 -2.84
N ALA A 65 31.16 18.26 -3.91
CA ALA A 65 30.77 19.66 -4.04
C ALA A 65 29.62 20.09 -3.11
N ILE A 66 28.73 19.15 -2.73
CA ILE A 66 27.51 19.44 -1.96
C ILE A 66 27.70 19.12 -0.48
N TYR A 67 28.41 18.03 -0.18
CA TYR A 67 28.66 17.60 1.18
C TYR A 67 30.15 17.81 1.49
N HIS A 68 30.49 19.02 1.93
CA HIS A 68 31.74 19.22 2.65
C HIS A 68 31.55 18.63 4.06
N GLU A 69 32.46 17.76 4.50
CA GLU A 69 32.54 17.29 5.89
C GLU A 69 32.71 18.45 6.88
#